data_AF-A0A9W9IED9-F1
#
_entry.id   AF-A0A9W9IED9-F1
#
_cell.length_a   1.000
_cell.length_b   1.000
_cell.length_c   1.000
_cell.angle_alpha   90.00
_cell.angle_beta   90.00
_cell.angle_gamma   90.00
#
_symmetry.space_group_name_H-M   'P 1'
#
loop_
_entity.id
_entity.type
_entity.pdbx_description
1 polymer ?
#
loop_
_entity_poly.entity_id
_entity_poly.type
_entity_poly.pdbx_seq_one_letter_code
_entity_poly.pdbx_strand_id
1 'polypeptide(L)'
;MRFSKSLVLLAALTSSAVARHGYHARHEDHVRRQDSGSTITLTATNTVYVCPCDSSTSTSLASISTPIPTTTSTSTSQLTTSTSTSTSTSTSTSTSTSTSTSTSTSTSTWTSTSTSASTSTSTEVSTSTIASSTTAAASTTSSGASADWTATAASGSYSSSGFGTPTNSSGSGDTYVGNVGSPYGSNIIEVASSEASSYKYVVQFQGSDSEDWEVVIWNKIGSDGKMDGWYGNACHSFTLAAGATKYYAFDTDSQGGWTAAKGSIPTNSYGSYASTWGEFDFGSNCNDGWSGFDVSAIQAQEADLTVQGMKICSALDDGTCSSITSGGTVSNAYTAALADKGGIGGNLVAGPVRLAVTLDYSG
;
A
#
# COMPACT_ATOMS: atom_id res chain seq x y z
N MET A 1 36.81 -54.25 -19.51
CA MET A 1 35.66 -54.93 -20.14
C MET A 1 34.73 -55.44 -19.05
N ARG A 2 33.65 -54.71 -18.75
CA ARG A 2 32.60 -55.16 -17.82
C ARG A 2 31.28 -55.06 -18.56
N PHE A 3 30.60 -56.19 -18.69
CA PHE A 3 29.36 -56.35 -19.42
C PHE A 3 28.17 -55.86 -18.60
N SER A 4 27.26 -55.24 -19.33
CA SER A 4 25.97 -54.66 -18.97
C SER A 4 25.01 -55.64 -18.30
N LYS A 5 24.17 -55.11 -17.41
CA LYS A 5 22.81 -55.62 -17.18
C LYS A 5 21.84 -54.44 -17.14
N SER A 6 21.10 -54.29 -18.23
CA SER A 6 19.83 -53.57 -18.28
C SER A 6 18.77 -54.36 -17.52
N LEU A 7 17.91 -53.67 -16.76
CA LEU A 7 16.53 -54.10 -16.60
C LEU A 7 15.62 -52.87 -16.74
N VAL A 8 14.80 -52.94 -17.78
CA VAL A 8 13.70 -52.05 -18.12
C VAL A 8 12.54 -52.33 -17.17
N LEU A 9 11.90 -51.30 -16.63
CA LEU A 9 10.48 -51.40 -16.27
C LEU A 9 9.78 -50.05 -16.52
N LEU A 10 8.92 -50.07 -17.52
CA LEU A 10 7.97 -49.03 -17.90
C LEU A 10 6.60 -49.48 -17.39
N ALA A 11 5.94 -48.66 -16.58
CA ALA A 11 4.50 -48.79 -16.32
C ALA A 11 3.91 -47.40 -16.15
N ALA A 12 3.26 -46.92 -17.21
CA ALA A 12 2.35 -45.80 -17.19
C ALA A 12 0.98 -46.28 -16.71
N LEU A 13 0.35 -45.53 -15.80
CA LEU A 13 -1.09 -45.58 -15.60
C LEU A 13 -1.64 -44.15 -15.64
N THR A 14 -2.36 -43.91 -16.72
CA THR A 14 -3.26 -42.80 -16.97
C THR A 14 -4.50 -42.90 -16.08
N SER A 15 -4.99 -41.79 -15.54
CA SER A 15 -6.40 -41.62 -15.20
C SER A 15 -6.78 -40.15 -15.34
N SER A 16 -7.57 -39.88 -16.37
CA SER A 16 -8.25 -38.61 -16.63
C SER A 16 -9.66 -38.68 -16.05
N ALA A 17 -10.09 -37.63 -15.35
CA ALA A 17 -11.49 -37.25 -15.12
C ALA A 17 -11.50 -35.74 -14.78
N VAL A 18 -11.73 -34.84 -15.73
CA VAL A 18 -13.02 -34.24 -16.13
C VAL A 18 -13.80 -33.57 -14.98
N ALA A 19 -13.59 -32.25 -14.89
CA ALA A 19 -14.51 -31.13 -14.61
C ALA A 19 -15.72 -31.29 -13.67
N ARG A 20 -15.71 -30.48 -12.59
CA ARG A 20 -16.82 -29.64 -12.09
C ARG A 20 -16.21 -28.36 -11.49
N HIS A 21 -16.18 -27.25 -12.22
CA HIS A 21 -17.10 -26.10 -12.07
C HIS A 21 -17.32 -25.58 -10.64
N GLY A 22 -16.78 -24.38 -10.43
CA GLY A 22 -17.28 -23.33 -9.55
C GLY A 22 -16.80 -23.40 -8.12
N TYR A 23 -15.85 -22.54 -7.73
CA TYR A 23 -15.97 -21.76 -6.50
C TYR A 23 -15.22 -20.43 -6.61
N HIS A 24 -15.96 -19.40 -6.23
CA HIS A 24 -15.63 -17.98 -6.27
C HIS A 24 -14.43 -17.61 -5.41
N ALA A 25 -13.82 -16.48 -5.80
CA ALA A 25 -12.99 -15.62 -4.98
C ALA A 25 -13.40 -15.64 -3.50
N ARG A 26 -12.46 -16.00 -2.63
CA ARG A 26 -12.58 -15.84 -1.18
C ARG A 26 -11.45 -14.94 -0.72
N HIS A 27 -11.77 -13.66 -0.64
CA HIS A 27 -11.07 -12.70 0.21
C HIS A 27 -11.94 -12.35 1.44
N GLU A 28 -12.89 -13.21 1.79
CA GLU A 28 -13.69 -13.09 3.02
C GLU A 28 -13.77 -14.43 3.73
N ASP A 29 -13.65 -14.36 5.06
CA ASP A 29 -13.71 -15.42 6.08
C ASP A 29 -12.54 -16.42 6.19
N HIS A 30 -11.62 -16.13 7.12
CA HIS A 30 -10.80 -17.13 7.79
C HIS A 30 -11.23 -17.32 9.25
N VAL A 31 -12.19 -18.23 9.47
CA VAL A 31 -12.50 -18.81 10.78
C VAL A 31 -11.84 -20.20 10.91
N ARG A 32 -11.03 -20.33 11.97
CA ARG A 32 -10.56 -21.56 12.67
C ARG A 32 -9.77 -22.61 11.86
N ARG A 33 -8.53 -22.79 12.30
CA ARG A 33 -8.06 -24.07 12.89
C ARG A 33 -7.07 -23.79 14.03
N GLN A 34 -7.43 -24.16 15.25
CA GLN A 34 -6.50 -24.28 16.36
C GLN A 34 -5.66 -25.55 16.17
N ASP A 35 -4.33 -25.43 16.31
CA ASP A 35 -3.57 -26.39 17.11
C ASP A 35 -2.27 -25.74 17.64
N SER A 36 -1.63 -26.47 18.55
CA SER A 36 -1.05 -26.01 19.80
C SER A 36 0.44 -25.66 19.75
N GLY A 37 0.83 -24.64 20.52
CA GLY A 37 2.11 -24.63 21.23
C GLY A 37 3.23 -23.77 20.66
N SER A 38 3.24 -22.47 21.01
CA SER A 38 4.46 -21.75 21.42
C SER A 38 4.07 -20.48 22.16
N THR A 39 4.42 -20.40 23.44
CA THR A 39 4.23 -19.21 24.25
C THR A 39 5.37 -18.24 23.94
N ILE A 40 5.12 -17.25 23.08
CA ILE A 40 5.96 -16.07 22.97
C ILE A 40 5.38 -15.02 23.92
N THR A 41 6.12 -14.69 24.97
CA THR A 41 5.75 -13.61 25.89
C THR A 41 6.04 -12.28 25.21
N LEU A 42 5.01 -11.64 24.67
CA LEU A 42 5.06 -10.27 24.18
C LEU A 42 4.49 -9.34 25.26
N THR A 43 5.30 -8.41 25.75
CA THR A 43 4.81 -7.27 26.53
C THR A 43 4.42 -6.18 25.54
N ALA A 44 3.17 -6.20 25.08
CA ALA A 44 2.59 -5.12 24.30
C ALA A 44 1.72 -4.25 25.22
N THR A 45 2.12 -3.01 25.46
CA THR A 45 1.24 -2.00 26.06
C THR A 45 0.35 -1.47 24.95
N ASN A 46 -0.77 -2.17 24.69
CA ASN A 46 -1.66 -1.81 23.59
C ASN A 46 -2.82 -0.95 24.12
N THR A 47 -2.91 0.30 23.66
CA THR A 47 -4.13 1.10 23.80
C THR A 47 -5.00 0.77 22.58
N VAL A 48 -5.90 -0.20 22.72
CA VAL A 48 -6.85 -0.54 21.66
C VAL A 48 -7.81 0.62 21.48
N TYR A 49 -7.65 1.39 20.40
CA TYR A 49 -8.64 2.38 19.98
C TYR A 49 -9.49 1.78 18.88
N VAL A 50 -10.79 1.63 19.15
CA VAL A 50 -11.77 1.14 18.18
C VAL A 50 -12.12 2.30 17.27
N CYS A 51 -11.95 2.13 15.96
CA CYS A 51 -12.26 3.15 14.97
C CYS A 51 -13.76 3.51 15.00
N PRO A 52 -14.15 4.79 15.12
CA PRO A 52 -15.57 5.19 15.19
C PRO A 52 -16.38 4.97 13.90
N CYS A 53 -15.75 4.59 12.79
CA CYS A 53 -16.44 4.43 11.50
C CYS A 53 -17.29 3.13 11.38
N ASP A 54 -17.31 2.29 12.43
CA ASP A 54 -18.07 1.02 12.43
C ASP A 54 -19.58 1.19 12.75
N SER A 55 -20.11 2.42 12.73
CA SER A 55 -21.52 2.67 13.07
C SER A 55 -22.49 2.44 11.89
N SER A 56 -22.57 1.20 11.40
CA SER A 56 -23.80 0.75 10.72
C SER A 56 -24.90 0.51 11.76
N THR A 57 -25.48 1.60 12.29
CA THR A 57 -26.66 1.48 13.16
C THR A 57 -27.90 1.37 12.30
N SER A 58 -28.40 0.14 12.20
CA SER A 58 -29.70 -0.22 11.67
C SER A 58 -30.83 0.58 12.34
N THR A 59 -31.82 0.88 11.52
CA THR A 59 -33.10 1.49 11.87
C THR A 59 -33.84 0.65 12.92
N SER A 60 -34.23 1.24 14.05
CA SER A 60 -35.32 0.71 14.88
C SER A 60 -36.27 1.82 15.29
N LEU A 61 -37.50 1.72 14.82
CA LEU A 61 -38.63 2.58 15.16
C LEU A 61 -39.25 2.20 16.51
N ALA A 62 -39.71 3.24 17.19
CA ALA A 62 -40.80 3.35 18.17
C ALA A 62 -40.66 2.72 19.57
N SER A 63 -40.84 3.58 20.58
CA SER A 63 -41.74 3.33 21.72
C SER A 63 -42.24 4.66 22.29
N ILE A 64 -43.56 4.84 22.21
CA ILE A 64 -44.33 5.92 22.82
C ILE A 64 -44.41 5.66 24.32
N SER A 65 -44.11 6.66 25.16
CA SER A 65 -44.66 6.73 26.51
C SER A 65 -44.82 8.18 26.95
N THR A 66 -46.07 8.61 27.06
CA THR A 66 -46.52 9.77 27.85
C THR A 66 -46.37 9.46 29.35
N PRO A 67 -46.20 10.47 30.22
CA PRO A 67 -47.36 11.09 30.86
C PRO A 67 -47.29 12.63 31.03
N ILE A 68 -48.48 13.24 31.01
CA ILE A 68 -48.89 14.59 31.49
C ILE A 68 -49.41 14.43 32.95
N PRO A 69 -49.64 15.46 33.81
CA PRO A 69 -49.40 16.93 33.76
C PRO A 69 -48.61 17.49 34.97
N THR A 70 -48.29 18.79 34.99
CA THR A 70 -48.80 19.77 35.99
C THR A 70 -48.47 21.20 35.54
N THR A 71 -49.46 22.07 35.73
CA THR A 71 -49.67 23.46 35.31
C THR A 71 -48.81 24.51 36.03
N THR A 72 -48.48 25.64 35.37
CA THR A 72 -48.84 27.03 35.78
C THR A 72 -48.42 28.07 34.71
N SER A 73 -49.37 28.99 34.44
CA SER A 73 -49.48 30.22 33.63
C SER A 73 -48.21 31.09 33.48
N THR A 74 -47.96 31.96 32.49
CA THR A 74 -48.75 32.99 31.75
C THR A 74 -47.80 33.50 30.63
N SER A 75 -48.14 33.70 29.34
CA SER A 75 -48.59 34.99 28.75
C SER A 75 -48.53 34.93 27.20
N THR A 76 -49.66 35.25 26.57
CA THR A 76 -49.86 36.06 25.34
C THR A 76 -49.10 35.77 24.01
N SER A 77 -49.80 35.11 23.07
CA SER A 77 -50.14 35.52 21.66
C SER A 77 -49.18 36.47 20.89
N GLN A 78 -48.79 36.30 19.63
CA GLN A 78 -49.32 35.58 18.46
C GLN A 78 -48.17 35.26 17.49
N LEU A 79 -48.20 34.14 16.77
CA LEU A 79 -47.64 34.09 15.41
C LEU A 79 -48.39 33.04 14.58
N THR A 80 -48.73 33.44 13.37
CA THR A 80 -49.62 32.81 12.40
C THR A 80 -49.01 31.57 11.73
N THR A 81 -49.76 30.48 11.75
CA THR A 81 -49.55 29.26 10.95
C THR A 81 -49.74 29.56 9.46
N SER A 82 -48.76 29.18 8.64
CA SER A 82 -48.92 29.02 7.19
C SER A 82 -48.39 27.63 6.82
N THR A 83 -49.31 26.69 6.61
CA THR A 83 -49.04 25.36 6.06
C THR A 83 -49.64 25.32 4.68
N SER A 84 -48.78 25.27 3.65
CA SER A 84 -49.18 25.00 2.27
C SER A 84 -48.17 24.06 1.62
N THR A 85 -48.57 22.79 1.64
CA THR A 85 -48.36 21.72 0.67
C THR A 85 -47.50 22.04 -0.56
N SER A 86 -46.35 21.37 -0.67
CA SER A 86 -45.64 21.16 -1.94
C SER A 86 -45.59 19.66 -2.24
N THR A 87 -46.42 19.27 -3.19
CA THR A 87 -46.45 17.95 -3.83
C THR A 87 -45.25 17.82 -4.76
N SER A 88 -44.37 16.85 -4.52
CA SER A 88 -43.31 16.48 -5.47
C SER A 88 -43.61 15.10 -6.03
N THR A 89 -44.14 15.10 -7.26
CA THR A 89 -44.32 13.92 -8.11
C THR A 89 -42.97 13.54 -8.71
N SER A 90 -42.39 12.42 -8.30
CA SER A 90 -41.24 11.82 -8.97
C SER A 90 -41.72 10.73 -9.92
N THR A 91 -41.81 11.08 -11.21
CA THR A 91 -42.07 10.15 -12.30
C THR A 91 -40.84 9.28 -12.56
N SER A 92 -40.97 7.99 -12.34
CA SER A 92 -40.00 6.97 -12.76
C SER A 92 -40.18 6.68 -14.25
N THR A 93 -39.19 7.03 -15.07
CA THR A 93 -39.12 6.57 -16.47
C THR A 93 -37.96 5.61 -16.60
N SER A 94 -38.30 4.31 -16.63
CA SER A 94 -37.40 3.23 -17.01
C SER A 94 -37.35 3.15 -18.53
N THR A 95 -36.24 3.55 -19.14
CA THR A 95 -35.98 3.27 -20.56
C THR A 95 -35.00 2.11 -20.67
N SER A 96 -35.55 0.96 -21.06
CA SER A 96 -34.79 -0.21 -21.47
C SER A 96 -34.38 -0.03 -22.92
N THR A 97 -33.07 0.02 -23.21
CA THR A 97 -32.56 -0.07 -24.58
C THR A 97 -31.73 -1.33 -24.72
N SER A 98 -32.33 -2.31 -25.38
CA SER A 98 -31.67 -3.49 -25.91
C SER A 98 -30.92 -3.10 -27.19
N THR A 99 -29.62 -3.37 -27.26
CA THR A 99 -28.88 -3.35 -28.53
C THR A 99 -28.07 -4.62 -28.69
N SER A 100 -28.36 -5.30 -29.78
CA SER A 100 -27.85 -6.61 -30.18
C SER A 100 -26.40 -6.55 -30.69
N THR A 101 -25.67 -7.62 -30.36
CA THR A 101 -24.77 -8.42 -31.19
C THR A 101 -24.04 -7.77 -32.37
N SER A 102 -22.71 -7.84 -32.34
CA SER A 102 -21.89 -8.16 -33.52
C SER A 102 -20.57 -8.80 -33.09
N THR A 103 -20.50 -10.11 -33.31
CA THR A 103 -19.30 -10.95 -33.20
C THR A 103 -18.45 -10.74 -34.45
N SER A 104 -17.21 -10.30 -34.30
CA SER A 104 -16.21 -10.30 -35.37
C SER A 104 -14.99 -11.07 -34.92
N THR A 105 -14.95 -12.34 -35.32
CA THR A 105 -13.82 -13.25 -35.20
C THR A 105 -12.82 -12.93 -36.32
N SER A 106 -11.67 -12.35 -35.99
CA SER A 106 -10.54 -12.22 -36.91
C SER A 106 -9.46 -13.21 -36.52
N THR A 107 -9.48 -14.35 -37.22
CA THR A 107 -8.44 -15.37 -37.21
C THR A 107 -7.31 -14.90 -38.13
N SER A 108 -6.15 -14.55 -37.57
CA SER A 108 -4.94 -14.26 -38.33
C SER A 108 -3.92 -15.36 -38.11
N THR A 109 -3.95 -16.33 -39.02
CA THR A 109 -2.94 -17.38 -39.19
C THR A 109 -1.74 -16.78 -39.92
N TRP A 110 -0.57 -16.75 -39.28
CA TRP A 110 0.70 -16.52 -39.97
C TRP A 110 1.66 -17.66 -39.63
N THR A 111 1.91 -18.47 -40.65
CA THR A 111 2.88 -19.57 -40.65
C THR A 111 4.06 -19.17 -41.53
N SER A 112 5.26 -19.55 -41.05
CA SER A 112 6.50 -19.78 -41.81
C SER A 112 7.31 -18.56 -42.24
N THR A 113 8.57 -18.46 -41.78
CA THR A 113 9.72 -19.15 -42.43
C THR A 113 11.03 -18.61 -41.86
N SER A 114 11.84 -19.52 -41.32
CA SER A 114 13.24 -19.29 -40.96
C SER A 114 14.10 -19.24 -42.22
N THR A 115 14.94 -18.20 -42.36
CA THR A 115 16.10 -18.26 -43.27
C THR A 115 17.30 -17.55 -42.63
N SER A 116 18.26 -18.37 -42.20
CA SER A 116 19.62 -17.95 -41.89
C SER A 116 20.36 -17.66 -43.19
N ALA A 117 21.03 -16.51 -43.29
CA ALA A 117 22.13 -16.30 -44.23
C ALA A 117 23.13 -15.32 -43.61
N SER A 118 24.29 -15.87 -43.24
CA SER A 118 25.49 -15.15 -42.88
C SER A 118 26.12 -14.54 -44.13
N THR A 119 26.40 -13.24 -44.11
CA THR A 119 27.38 -12.63 -45.01
C THR A 119 28.18 -11.60 -44.24
N SER A 120 29.42 -11.98 -43.95
CA SER A 120 30.50 -11.12 -43.48
C SER A 120 30.98 -10.25 -44.62
N THR A 121 30.87 -8.92 -44.45
CA THR A 121 31.55 -7.93 -45.28
C THR A 121 32.29 -6.98 -44.35
N SER A 122 33.62 -7.09 -44.35
CA SER A 122 34.52 -6.13 -43.74
C SER A 122 34.48 -4.83 -44.54
N THR A 123 34.13 -3.74 -43.86
CA THR A 123 34.36 -2.39 -44.35
C THR A 123 35.22 -1.68 -43.32
N GLU A 124 36.50 -1.51 -43.63
CA GLU A 124 37.38 -0.61 -42.92
C GLU A 124 36.89 0.82 -43.11
N VAL A 125 36.60 1.51 -42.00
CA VAL A 125 36.33 2.95 -42.00
C VAL A 125 37.31 3.60 -41.05
N SER A 126 37.99 4.60 -41.63
CA SER A 126 39.07 5.38 -41.06
C SER A 126 38.73 6.06 -39.75
N THR A 127 39.73 6.02 -38.87
CA THR A 127 39.94 6.83 -37.67
C THR A 127 39.56 8.30 -37.84
N SER A 128 38.60 8.76 -37.03
CA SER A 128 38.51 10.14 -36.58
C SER A 128 38.56 10.16 -35.05
N THR A 129 39.73 10.55 -34.55
CA THR A 129 39.98 10.89 -33.15
C THR A 129 39.11 12.09 -32.75
N ILE A 130 37.99 11.84 -32.06
CA ILE A 130 37.30 12.85 -31.28
C ILE A 130 37.84 12.77 -29.86
N ALA A 131 38.51 13.85 -29.45
CA ALA A 131 39.01 14.03 -28.09
C ALA A 131 37.84 13.92 -27.11
N SER A 132 37.83 12.87 -26.32
CA SER A 132 36.91 12.68 -25.20
C SER A 132 37.35 13.62 -24.08
N SER A 133 36.67 14.76 -23.95
CA SER A 133 36.79 15.60 -22.77
C SER A 133 36.11 14.89 -21.60
N THR A 134 36.88 14.08 -20.88
CA THR A 134 36.51 13.56 -19.57
C THR A 134 36.49 14.71 -18.57
N THR A 135 35.40 15.47 -18.53
CA THR A 135 35.03 16.21 -17.32
C THR A 135 34.64 15.16 -16.29
N ALA A 136 35.59 14.84 -15.41
CA ALA A 136 35.30 14.15 -14.17
C ALA A 136 34.12 14.87 -13.51
N ALA A 137 32.96 14.19 -13.44
CA ALA A 137 31.88 14.63 -12.59
C ALA A 137 32.44 14.62 -11.17
N ALA A 138 32.71 15.81 -10.65
CA ALA A 138 33.01 15.99 -9.25
C ALA A 138 31.86 15.35 -8.48
N SER A 139 32.16 14.27 -7.78
CA SER A 139 31.35 13.75 -6.70
C SER A 139 31.24 14.85 -5.66
N THR A 140 30.23 15.70 -5.82
CA THR A 140 29.73 16.56 -4.76
C THR A 140 29.12 15.62 -3.73
N THR A 141 29.94 15.15 -2.80
CA THR A 141 29.49 14.83 -1.45
C THR A 141 28.86 16.12 -0.93
N SER A 142 27.54 16.25 -1.17
CA SER A 142 26.72 17.28 -0.57
C SER A 142 26.56 16.92 0.90
N SER A 143 27.61 17.18 1.67
CA SER A 143 27.52 17.47 3.11
C SER A 143 26.84 18.84 3.31
N GLY A 144 25.78 19.10 2.54
CA GLY A 144 24.93 20.27 2.71
C GLY A 144 24.15 20.02 3.97
N ALA A 145 24.39 20.84 4.99
CA ALA A 145 23.61 20.83 6.22
C ALA A 145 22.13 20.77 5.86
N SER A 146 21.54 19.59 6.08
CA SER A 146 20.10 19.40 5.93
C SER A 146 19.45 20.40 6.86
N ALA A 147 18.55 21.24 6.34
CA ALA A 147 17.50 21.75 7.21
C ALA A 147 16.97 20.53 7.98
N ASP A 148 16.82 20.65 9.30
CA ASP A 148 16.40 19.52 10.13
C ASP A 148 15.08 18.98 9.56
N TRP A 149 15.13 17.81 8.92
CA TRP A 149 13.99 17.25 8.19
C TRP A 149 12.87 16.89 9.16
N THR A 150 13.21 16.70 10.46
CA THR A 150 12.24 16.49 11.53
C THR A 150 11.57 17.77 12.01
N ALA A 151 12.00 18.95 11.55
CA ALA A 151 11.33 20.19 11.90
C ALA A 151 9.86 20.19 11.43
N THR A 152 9.00 20.77 12.26
CA THR A 152 7.56 20.93 12.00
C THR A 152 7.21 22.42 12.00
N ALA A 153 6.36 22.84 11.07
CA ALA A 153 5.95 24.24 10.96
C ALA A 153 5.10 24.67 12.16
N ALA A 154 5.55 25.67 12.93
CA ALA A 154 4.83 26.20 14.09
C ALA A 154 3.45 26.78 13.73
N SER A 155 3.25 27.21 12.47
CA SER A 155 1.96 27.70 11.97
C SER A 155 0.97 26.58 11.63
N GLY A 156 1.41 25.32 11.60
CA GLY A 156 0.64 24.19 11.09
C GLY A 156 0.40 24.23 9.57
N SER A 157 1.04 25.17 8.85
CA SER A 157 0.95 25.27 7.40
C SER A 157 2.04 24.43 6.74
N TYR A 158 1.66 23.53 5.86
CA TYR A 158 2.56 22.65 5.12
C TYR A 158 2.40 22.85 3.62
N SER A 159 3.47 22.56 2.87
CA SER A 159 3.47 22.61 1.42
C SER A 159 2.60 21.50 0.82
N SER A 160 1.85 21.85 -0.21
CA SER A 160 1.21 20.91 -1.14
C SER A 160 1.86 20.95 -2.54
N SER A 161 3.00 21.63 -2.67
CA SER A 161 3.68 21.77 -3.95
C SER A 161 4.15 20.40 -4.45
N GLY A 162 4.06 20.17 -5.76
CA GLY A 162 4.45 18.91 -6.38
C GLY A 162 3.39 17.80 -6.32
N PHE A 163 2.48 17.81 -5.35
CA PHE A 163 1.35 16.88 -5.35
C PHE A 163 0.37 17.19 -6.50
N GLY A 164 -0.30 16.14 -6.99
CA GLY A 164 -1.43 16.29 -7.90
C GLY A 164 -2.73 16.63 -7.18
N THR A 165 -3.85 16.56 -7.91
CA THR A 165 -5.16 16.82 -7.30
C THR A 165 -5.55 15.67 -6.38
N PRO A 166 -5.97 15.93 -5.13
CA PRO A 166 -6.44 14.87 -4.23
C PRO A 166 -7.70 14.18 -4.77
N THR A 167 -7.80 12.86 -4.62
CA THR A 167 -9.03 12.12 -4.90
C THR A 167 -9.97 12.15 -3.69
N ASN A 168 -11.28 11.96 -3.93
CA ASN A 168 -12.25 11.86 -2.84
C ASN A 168 -12.11 10.53 -2.11
N SER A 169 -12.24 10.56 -0.79
CA SER A 169 -12.30 9.35 0.01
C SER A 169 -13.69 8.73 0.07
N SER A 170 -13.75 7.44 0.38
CA SER A 170 -15.01 6.68 0.51
C SER A 170 -14.81 5.39 1.32
N GLY A 171 -15.91 4.73 1.69
CA GLY A 171 -15.86 3.48 2.46
C GLY A 171 -15.58 3.67 3.94
N SER A 172 -15.27 2.57 4.63
CA SER A 172 -14.95 2.52 6.07
C SER A 172 -14.15 1.26 6.40
N GLY A 173 -13.53 1.24 7.58
CA GLY A 173 -12.72 0.12 8.06
C GLY A 173 -11.66 -0.32 7.04
N ASP A 174 -11.50 -1.63 6.87
CA ASP A 174 -10.51 -2.18 5.94
C ASP A 174 -10.81 -1.86 4.47
N THR A 175 -12.04 -1.44 4.14
CA THR A 175 -12.43 -1.06 2.77
C THR A 175 -12.32 0.44 2.51
N TYR A 176 -11.88 1.23 3.49
CA TYR A 176 -11.68 2.66 3.32
C TYR A 176 -10.71 2.94 2.17
N VAL A 177 -11.10 3.90 1.34
CA VAL A 177 -10.39 4.40 0.18
C VAL A 177 -9.99 5.83 0.49
N GLY A 178 -8.69 6.06 0.68
CA GLY A 178 -8.12 7.40 0.83
C GLY A 178 -7.80 8.11 -0.50
N ASN A 179 -7.04 9.18 -0.36
CA ASN A 179 -6.39 9.92 -1.44
C ASN A 179 -5.34 9.04 -2.15
N VAL A 180 -5.50 8.84 -3.45
CA VAL A 180 -4.52 8.16 -4.32
C VAL A 180 -3.90 9.10 -5.36
N GLY A 181 -4.26 10.38 -5.32
CA GLY A 181 -3.84 11.40 -6.27
C GLY A 181 -4.46 11.26 -7.67
N SER A 182 -4.56 12.39 -8.36
CA SER A 182 -4.96 12.48 -9.77
C SER A 182 -3.96 13.40 -10.50
N PRO A 183 -3.05 12.84 -11.32
CA PRO A 183 -2.96 11.44 -11.75
C PRO A 183 -2.60 10.45 -10.62
N TYR A 184 -2.90 9.17 -10.80
CA TYR A 184 -2.61 8.12 -9.80
C TYR A 184 -1.17 8.19 -9.30
N GLY A 185 -0.98 8.12 -7.98
CA GLY A 185 0.32 8.16 -7.34
C GLY A 185 0.87 9.56 -7.07
N SER A 186 0.20 10.61 -7.57
CA SER A 186 0.62 12.00 -7.37
C SER A 186 0.36 12.56 -5.97
N ASN A 187 -0.26 11.78 -5.08
CA ASN A 187 -0.33 12.05 -3.63
C ASN A 187 0.99 11.69 -2.90
N ILE A 188 1.94 11.07 -3.60
CA ILE A 188 3.25 10.68 -3.07
C ILE A 188 4.31 11.29 -3.99
N ILE A 189 5.32 11.95 -3.44
CA ILE A 189 6.39 12.57 -4.25
C ILE A 189 7.75 12.41 -3.57
N GLU A 190 8.81 12.22 -4.36
CA GLU A 190 10.18 12.35 -3.87
C GLU A 190 10.48 13.83 -3.62
N VAL A 191 11.12 14.15 -2.50
CA VAL A 191 11.48 15.52 -2.12
C VAL A 191 12.94 15.61 -1.73
N ALA A 192 13.55 16.78 -1.92
CA ALA A 192 14.89 17.03 -1.43
C ALA A 192 14.92 17.07 0.11
N SER A 193 16.02 16.61 0.71
CA SER A 193 16.24 16.66 2.17
C SER A 193 16.01 18.06 2.77
N SER A 194 16.39 19.11 2.03
CA SER A 194 16.23 20.51 2.44
C SER A 194 14.79 21.02 2.40
N GLU A 195 13.89 20.32 1.71
CA GLU A 195 12.47 20.67 1.56
C GLU A 195 11.57 19.75 2.37
N ALA A 196 12.07 18.60 2.82
CA ALA A 196 11.33 17.57 3.54
C ALA A 196 10.49 18.14 4.70
N SER A 197 11.08 18.97 5.56
CA SER A 197 10.38 19.55 6.72
C SER A 197 9.20 20.48 6.36
N SER A 198 9.10 20.94 5.11
CA SER A 198 7.98 21.75 4.63
C SER A 198 6.69 20.93 4.41
N TYR A 199 6.79 19.61 4.31
CA TYR A 199 5.65 18.72 4.10
C TYR A 199 5.12 18.14 5.41
N LYS A 200 3.83 17.82 5.44
CA LYS A 200 3.16 17.37 6.67
C LYS A 200 3.52 15.94 7.04
N TYR A 201 3.54 15.03 6.06
CA TYR A 201 3.85 13.62 6.24
C TYR A 201 5.08 13.26 5.40
N VAL A 202 6.15 12.82 6.05
CA VAL A 202 7.42 12.51 5.38
C VAL A 202 7.97 11.20 5.87
N VAL A 203 8.45 10.39 4.94
CA VAL A 203 9.18 9.17 5.19
C VAL A 203 10.61 9.33 4.66
N GLN A 204 11.59 9.13 5.54
CA GLN A 204 12.99 9.02 5.18
C GLN A 204 13.34 7.53 5.01
N PHE A 205 13.84 7.16 3.84
CA PHE A 205 14.35 5.82 3.57
C PHE A 205 15.87 5.81 3.65
N GLN A 206 16.41 4.96 4.51
CA GLN A 206 17.83 4.66 4.61
C GLN A 206 18.08 3.20 4.22
N GLY A 207 18.96 3.01 3.24
CA GLY A 207 19.36 1.69 2.75
C GLY A 207 20.41 1.03 3.64
N SER A 208 20.87 -0.15 3.24
CA SER A 208 22.06 -0.75 3.86
C SER A 208 23.33 0.04 3.52
N ASP A 209 24.37 -0.06 4.35
CA ASP A 209 25.66 0.57 4.06
C ASP A 209 26.49 -0.15 2.98
N SER A 210 26.11 -1.37 2.60
CA SER A 210 26.94 -2.24 1.75
C SER A 210 26.36 -2.55 0.37
N GLU A 211 25.05 -2.47 0.20
CA GLU A 211 24.37 -2.91 -1.01
C GLU A 211 23.25 -1.95 -1.40
N ASP A 212 22.96 -1.92 -2.70
CA ASP A 212 21.84 -1.20 -3.26
C ASP A 212 20.53 -1.97 -3.01
N TRP A 213 19.46 -1.23 -2.77
CA TRP A 213 18.12 -1.78 -2.53
C TRP A 213 17.14 -1.22 -3.54
N GLU A 214 16.35 -2.08 -4.16
CA GLU A 214 15.16 -1.65 -4.87
C GLU A 214 14.06 -1.38 -3.86
N VAL A 215 13.35 -0.27 -4.04
CA VAL A 215 12.20 0.12 -3.22
C VAL A 215 11.03 0.43 -4.14
N VAL A 216 9.86 -0.09 -3.80
CA VAL A 216 8.60 0.28 -4.45
C VAL A 216 7.62 0.79 -3.41
N ILE A 217 6.85 1.82 -3.77
CA ILE A 217 5.80 2.41 -2.96
C ILE A 217 4.49 2.33 -3.75
N TRP A 218 3.40 1.93 -3.08
CA TRP A 218 2.06 1.85 -3.67
C TRP A 218 1.04 2.55 -2.78
N ASN A 219 -0.05 3.02 -3.40
CA ASN A 219 -1.29 3.29 -2.70
C ASN A 219 -2.05 1.98 -2.49
N LYS A 220 -2.79 1.83 -1.39
CA LYS A 220 -3.62 0.63 -1.11
C LYS A 220 -4.59 0.31 -2.25
N ILE A 221 -5.20 1.36 -2.80
CA ILE A 221 -6.09 1.30 -3.95
C ILE A 221 -5.29 1.59 -5.21
N GLY A 222 -5.32 0.68 -6.19
CA GLY A 222 -4.63 0.83 -7.45
C GLY A 222 -5.32 1.82 -8.40
N SER A 223 -4.67 2.09 -9.54
CA SER A 223 -5.14 3.07 -10.52
C SER A 223 -6.50 2.76 -11.15
N ASP A 224 -6.96 1.51 -11.05
CA ASP A 224 -8.26 1.06 -11.55
C ASP A 224 -9.38 1.17 -10.49
N GLY A 225 -9.06 1.68 -9.29
CA GLY A 225 -9.98 1.84 -8.17
C GLY A 225 -10.19 0.58 -7.33
N LYS A 226 -9.47 -0.51 -7.58
CA LYS A 226 -9.54 -1.73 -6.76
C LYS A 226 -8.52 -1.71 -5.64
N MET A 227 -8.77 -2.50 -4.61
CA MET A 227 -7.81 -2.73 -3.53
C MET A 227 -6.74 -3.73 -3.96
N ASP A 228 -5.88 -3.29 -4.87
CA ASP A 228 -4.88 -4.13 -5.52
C ASP A 228 -3.51 -3.45 -5.70
N GLY A 229 -3.24 -2.39 -4.93
CA GLY A 229 -2.00 -1.62 -5.02
C GLY A 229 -0.72 -2.46 -4.95
N TRP A 230 -0.73 -3.47 -4.08
CA TRP A 230 0.41 -4.37 -3.86
C TRP A 230 0.56 -5.47 -4.92
N TYR A 231 -0.35 -5.58 -5.89
CA TYR A 231 -0.29 -6.52 -7.01
C TYR A 231 0.44 -5.92 -8.23
N GLY A 232 1.61 -5.33 -8.02
CA GLY A 232 2.41 -4.76 -9.10
C GLY A 232 2.02 -3.33 -9.50
N ASN A 233 1.11 -2.68 -8.76
CA ASN A 233 0.58 -1.35 -9.05
C ASN A 233 1.33 -0.21 -8.31
N ALA A 234 2.64 -0.36 -8.11
CA ALA A 234 3.47 0.69 -7.51
C ALA A 234 3.33 2.01 -8.27
N CYS A 235 3.19 3.10 -7.51
CA CYS A 235 3.22 4.46 -8.04
C CYS A 235 4.63 5.05 -8.07
N HIS A 236 5.55 4.54 -7.26
CA HIS A 236 6.97 4.91 -7.26
C HIS A 236 7.85 3.67 -7.18
N SER A 237 8.96 3.69 -7.92
CA SER A 237 10.01 2.67 -7.87
C SER A 237 11.35 3.37 -7.97
N PHE A 238 12.30 3.00 -7.12
CA PHE A 238 13.65 3.56 -7.14
C PHE A 238 14.68 2.61 -6.56
N THR A 239 15.91 2.72 -7.06
CA THR A 239 17.08 2.16 -6.43
C THR A 239 17.59 3.12 -5.35
N LEU A 240 17.74 2.61 -4.12
CA LEU A 240 18.41 3.26 -3.02
C LEU A 240 19.83 2.71 -2.91
N ALA A 241 20.80 3.52 -3.34
CA ALA A 241 22.20 3.10 -3.32
C ALA A 241 22.71 2.82 -1.89
N ALA A 242 23.77 2.03 -1.77
CA ALA A 242 24.42 1.76 -0.49
C ALA A 242 24.76 3.08 0.26
N GLY A 243 24.34 3.16 1.53
CA GLY A 243 24.51 4.33 2.39
C GLY A 243 23.70 5.57 1.99
N ALA A 244 22.87 5.49 0.95
CA ALA A 244 22.06 6.61 0.50
C ALA A 244 20.81 6.81 1.36
N THR A 245 20.28 8.03 1.30
CA THR A 245 19.03 8.41 1.94
C THR A 245 18.14 9.12 0.94
N LYS A 246 16.85 8.76 0.91
CA LYS A 246 15.82 9.43 0.10
C LYS A 246 14.66 9.84 0.99
N TYR A 247 13.94 10.88 0.57
CA TYR A 247 12.78 11.40 1.30
C TYR A 247 11.57 11.39 0.38
N TYR A 248 10.46 10.89 0.88
CA TYR A 248 9.17 10.96 0.21
C TYR A 248 8.18 11.72 1.08
N ALA A 249 7.49 12.67 0.47
CA ALA A 249 6.36 13.35 1.07
C ALA A 249 5.06 12.68 0.63
N PHE A 250 4.10 12.65 1.53
CA PHE A 250 2.78 12.06 1.33
C PHE A 250 1.73 13.13 1.62
N ASP A 251 0.70 13.19 0.77
CA ASP A 251 -0.43 14.08 0.97
C ASP A 251 -1.39 13.48 2.03
N THR A 252 -2.26 14.33 2.58
CA THR A 252 -3.23 13.92 3.60
C THR A 252 -4.16 12.82 3.07
N ASP A 253 -4.63 11.98 3.99
CA ASP A 253 -5.58 10.89 3.76
C ASP A 253 -5.04 9.81 2.80
N SER A 254 -3.72 9.60 2.77
CA SER A 254 -3.08 8.60 1.91
C SER A 254 -2.86 7.29 2.67
N GLN A 255 -3.22 6.14 2.07
CA GLN A 255 -2.93 4.80 2.60
C GLN A 255 -2.18 3.95 1.60
N GLY A 256 -1.33 3.06 2.08
CA GLY A 256 -0.63 2.10 1.23
C GLY A 256 0.51 1.41 1.94
N GLY A 257 1.52 1.07 1.16
CA GLY A 257 2.72 0.47 1.69
C GLY A 257 3.92 0.66 0.80
N TRP A 258 5.03 0.14 1.26
CA TRP A 258 6.25 0.00 0.50
C TRP A 258 6.91 -1.33 0.83
N THR A 259 7.78 -1.76 -0.07
CA THR A 259 8.67 -2.88 0.18
C THR A 259 10.03 -2.57 -0.40
N ALA A 260 11.05 -3.22 0.15
CA ALA A 260 12.38 -3.17 -0.40
C ALA A 260 13.00 -4.56 -0.50
N ALA A 261 13.83 -4.78 -1.51
CA ALA A 261 14.61 -6.01 -1.64
C ALA A 261 15.94 -5.73 -2.36
N LYS A 262 16.92 -6.61 -2.13
CA LYS A 262 18.18 -6.61 -2.86
C LYS A 262 17.94 -7.12 -4.29
N GLY A 263 18.42 -6.38 -5.28
CA GLY A 263 18.31 -6.75 -6.69
C GLY A 263 16.92 -6.47 -7.30
N SER A 264 15.92 -7.30 -7.03
CA SER A 264 14.57 -7.12 -7.58
C SER A 264 13.50 -7.45 -6.54
N ILE A 265 12.39 -6.70 -6.54
CA ILE A 265 11.27 -6.98 -5.65
C ILE A 265 10.65 -8.34 -5.99
N PRO A 266 10.65 -9.31 -5.04
CA PRO A 266 10.03 -10.60 -5.28
C PRO A 266 8.51 -10.46 -5.38
N THR A 267 7.90 -11.31 -6.20
CA THR A 267 6.44 -11.44 -6.28
C THR A 267 6.01 -12.89 -6.13
N ASN A 268 4.81 -13.09 -5.58
CA ASN A 268 4.18 -14.41 -5.54
C ASN A 268 3.51 -14.76 -6.88
N SER A 269 2.91 -15.95 -6.98
CA SER A 269 2.24 -16.42 -8.20
C SER A 269 1.06 -15.56 -8.67
N TYR A 270 0.54 -14.69 -7.80
CA TYR A 270 -0.55 -13.77 -8.10
C TYR A 270 -0.07 -12.36 -8.49
N GLY A 271 1.24 -12.13 -8.47
CA GLY A 271 1.85 -10.83 -8.78
C GLY A 271 1.92 -9.87 -7.60
N SER A 272 1.61 -10.32 -6.38
CA SER A 272 1.73 -9.49 -5.17
C SER A 272 3.18 -9.44 -4.68
N TYR A 273 3.61 -8.27 -4.22
CA TYR A 273 4.94 -8.08 -3.64
C TYR A 273 5.15 -9.00 -2.43
N ALA A 274 6.08 -9.94 -2.54
CA ALA A 274 6.25 -11.05 -1.61
C ALA A 274 7.51 -10.87 -0.74
N SER A 275 7.50 -9.80 0.04
CA SER A 275 8.63 -9.33 0.84
C SER A 275 8.14 -8.68 2.13
N THR A 276 9.05 -8.23 3.00
CA THR A 276 8.68 -7.45 4.19
C THR A 276 8.11 -6.10 3.78
N TRP A 277 6.91 -5.79 4.24
CA TRP A 277 6.23 -4.53 3.97
C TRP A 277 6.45 -3.53 5.10
N GLY A 278 6.53 -2.25 4.73
CA GLY A 278 6.15 -1.17 5.62
C GLY A 278 4.81 -0.63 5.17
N GLU A 279 3.84 -0.55 6.08
CA GLU A 279 2.48 -0.10 5.80
C GLU A 279 2.24 1.27 6.43
N PHE A 280 1.37 2.08 5.81
CA PHE A 280 1.06 3.42 6.30
C PHE A 280 -0.40 3.82 6.08
N ASP A 281 -0.89 4.64 7.01
CA ASP A 281 -2.10 5.45 6.89
C ASP A 281 -1.76 6.86 7.41
N PHE A 282 -1.80 7.88 6.55
CA PHE A 282 -1.39 9.24 6.92
C PHE A 282 -2.56 10.21 6.94
N GLY A 283 -2.85 10.76 8.12
CA GLY A 283 -3.86 11.81 8.26
C GLY A 283 -5.25 11.36 7.85
N SER A 284 -5.62 10.14 8.22
CA SER A 284 -6.83 9.43 7.77
C SER A 284 -8.09 10.20 8.14
N ASN A 285 -8.91 10.57 7.16
CA ASN A 285 -10.14 11.32 7.44
C ASN A 285 -11.16 10.46 8.20
N CYS A 286 -11.18 9.14 7.98
CA CYS A 286 -12.09 8.24 8.70
C CYS A 286 -11.69 7.99 10.16
N ASN A 287 -10.48 8.41 10.56
CA ASN A 287 -9.95 8.26 11.91
C ASN A 287 -9.48 9.62 12.48
N ASP A 288 -10.27 10.68 12.27
CA ASP A 288 -10.05 12.01 12.85
C ASP A 288 -8.65 12.60 12.60
N GLY A 289 -8.04 12.27 11.45
CA GLY A 289 -6.72 12.74 11.06
C GLY A 289 -5.54 12.02 11.72
N TRP A 290 -5.78 10.92 12.44
CA TRP A 290 -4.73 10.07 12.98
C TRP A 290 -3.89 9.44 11.87
N SER A 291 -2.70 8.98 12.23
CA SER A 291 -1.81 8.24 11.33
C SER A 291 -1.37 6.92 11.95
N GLY A 292 -1.11 5.93 11.12
CA GLY A 292 -0.64 4.62 11.51
C GLY A 292 0.54 4.18 10.64
N PHE A 293 1.39 3.32 11.20
CA PHE A 293 2.40 2.61 10.43
C PHE A 293 2.79 1.30 11.10
N ASP A 294 3.23 0.33 10.31
CA ASP A 294 3.78 -0.92 10.83
C ASP A 294 4.75 -1.57 9.84
N VAL A 295 5.53 -2.53 10.34
CA VAL A 295 6.33 -3.46 9.54
C VAL A 295 5.61 -4.81 9.56
N SER A 296 5.54 -5.48 8.41
CA SER A 296 4.84 -6.74 8.25
C SER A 296 5.66 -7.76 7.46
N ALA A 297 5.87 -8.95 8.04
CA ALA A 297 6.51 -10.07 7.37
C ALA A 297 5.50 -11.06 6.76
N ILE A 298 4.20 -10.77 6.82
CA ILE A 298 3.13 -11.69 6.38
C ILE A 298 3.40 -12.17 4.95
N GLN A 299 3.63 -11.25 4.02
CA GLN A 299 3.72 -11.57 2.59
C GLN A 299 4.98 -12.36 2.24
N ALA A 300 6.11 -12.08 2.91
CA ALA A 300 7.30 -12.91 2.79
C ALA A 300 7.06 -14.32 3.34
N GLN A 301 6.46 -14.43 4.52
CA GLN A 301 6.23 -15.72 5.19
C GLN A 301 5.22 -16.61 4.46
N GLU A 302 4.10 -16.05 4.00
CA GLU A 302 3.08 -16.76 3.23
C GLU A 302 3.59 -17.21 1.85
N ALA A 303 4.59 -16.52 1.30
CA ALA A 303 5.25 -16.91 0.06
C ALA A 303 6.43 -17.88 0.26
N ASP A 304 6.74 -18.28 1.50
CA ASP A 304 7.93 -19.06 1.87
C ASP A 304 9.24 -18.42 1.36
N LEU A 305 9.31 -17.09 1.47
CA LEU A 305 10.46 -16.28 1.10
C LEU A 305 11.17 -15.72 2.33
N THR A 306 12.45 -15.41 2.15
CA THR A 306 13.26 -14.75 3.18
C THR A 306 12.60 -13.45 3.61
N VAL A 307 12.57 -13.19 4.91
CA VAL A 307 12.14 -11.92 5.49
C VAL A 307 13.26 -10.90 5.37
N GLN A 308 12.98 -9.73 4.79
CA GLN A 308 13.91 -8.61 4.75
C GLN A 308 13.84 -7.85 6.08
N GLY A 309 15.00 -7.50 6.63
CA GLY A 309 15.05 -6.65 7.81
C GLY A 309 14.53 -5.25 7.52
N MET A 310 13.61 -4.75 8.34
CA MET A 310 13.08 -3.38 8.26
C MET A 310 12.74 -2.86 9.64
N LYS A 311 13.03 -1.58 9.89
CA LYS A 311 12.58 -0.84 11.06
C LYS A 311 12.00 0.49 10.64
N ILE A 312 10.85 0.83 11.20
CA ILE A 312 10.19 2.13 11.05
C ILE A 312 10.04 2.73 12.44
N CYS A 313 10.45 3.98 12.61
CA CYS A 313 10.24 4.73 13.85
C CYS A 313 9.64 6.10 13.55
N SER A 314 8.76 6.58 14.43
CA SER A 314 8.48 8.01 14.48
C SER A 314 9.75 8.75 14.90
N ALA A 315 10.12 9.76 14.13
CA ALA A 315 11.20 10.67 14.46
C ALA A 315 10.73 11.87 15.31
N LEU A 316 9.41 12.00 15.53
CA LEU A 316 8.82 13.03 16.40
C LEU A 316 8.43 12.46 17.77
N ASP A 317 8.10 11.17 17.84
CA ASP A 317 7.66 10.49 19.07
C ASP A 317 8.65 9.40 19.47
N ASP A 318 9.52 9.73 20.42
CA ASP A 318 10.54 8.84 20.94
C ASP A 318 9.94 7.49 21.37
N GLY A 319 10.51 6.40 20.82
CA GLY A 319 10.16 5.03 21.19
C GLY A 319 8.97 4.42 20.44
N THR A 320 8.27 5.17 19.59
CA THR A 320 7.22 4.60 18.74
C THR A 320 7.85 4.00 17.49
N CYS A 321 8.04 2.68 17.49
CA CYS A 321 8.66 1.95 16.39
C CYS A 321 7.95 0.63 16.09
N SER A 322 8.14 0.14 14.87
CA SER A 322 7.80 -1.20 14.40
C SER A 322 9.02 -1.78 13.69
N SER A 323 9.40 -3.03 13.98
CA SER A 323 10.58 -3.62 13.35
C SER A 323 10.53 -5.14 13.22
N ILE A 324 11.23 -5.61 12.19
CA ILE A 324 11.53 -7.00 11.93
C ILE A 324 13.01 -7.08 11.56
N THR A 325 13.78 -7.94 12.23
CA THR A 325 15.19 -8.16 11.85
C THR A 325 15.29 -9.06 10.62
N SER A 326 16.43 -9.07 9.94
CA SER A 326 16.73 -10.04 8.87
C SER A 326 16.70 -11.50 9.33
N GLY A 327 16.79 -11.75 10.64
CA GLY A 327 16.57 -13.07 11.27
C GLY A 327 15.11 -13.36 11.61
N GLY A 328 14.16 -12.48 11.26
CA GLY A 328 12.73 -12.64 11.51
C GLY A 328 12.27 -12.33 12.94
N THR A 329 13.14 -11.73 13.78
CA THR A 329 12.73 -11.30 15.13
C THR A 329 11.89 -10.04 15.02
N VAL A 330 10.70 -10.04 15.62
CA VAL A 330 9.73 -8.95 15.50
C VAL A 330 9.58 -8.14 16.79
N SER A 331 9.33 -6.84 16.64
CA SER A 331 8.95 -5.93 17.70
C SER A 331 7.87 -4.99 17.19
N ASN A 332 6.67 -5.08 17.78
CA ASN A 332 5.52 -4.26 17.38
C ASN A 332 5.25 -4.32 15.85
N ALA A 333 5.34 -5.52 15.28
CA ALA A 333 5.29 -5.77 13.84
C ALA A 333 4.48 -7.05 13.55
N TYR A 334 3.93 -7.16 12.34
CA TYR A 334 3.11 -8.30 11.94
C TYR A 334 3.92 -9.49 11.44
N THR A 335 3.42 -10.68 11.77
CA THR A 335 3.83 -11.97 11.20
C THR A 335 2.58 -12.67 10.67
N ALA A 336 2.73 -13.71 9.86
CA ALA A 336 1.63 -14.54 9.38
C ALA A 336 0.68 -14.98 10.51
N ALA A 337 1.23 -15.37 11.66
CA ALA A 337 0.45 -15.78 12.83
C ALA A 337 -0.36 -14.65 13.50
N LEU A 338 -0.06 -13.39 13.17
CA LEU A 338 -0.71 -12.20 13.71
C LEU A 338 -1.56 -11.47 12.64
N ALA A 339 -1.76 -12.04 11.45
CA ALA A 339 -2.47 -11.40 10.35
C ALA A 339 -3.89 -10.94 10.71
N ASP A 340 -4.58 -11.66 11.60
CA ASP A 340 -5.94 -11.32 12.04
C ASP A 340 -5.97 -10.39 13.28
N LYS A 341 -4.84 -9.81 13.67
CA LYS A 341 -4.75 -8.89 14.81
C LYS A 341 -4.78 -7.45 14.33
N GLY A 342 -5.46 -6.59 15.07
CA GLY A 342 -5.40 -5.14 14.88
C GLY A 342 -4.52 -4.46 15.92
N GLY A 343 -4.12 -3.23 15.63
CA GLY A 343 -3.43 -2.34 16.58
C GLY A 343 -1.97 -2.70 16.87
N ILE A 344 -1.30 -3.41 15.98
CA ILE A 344 0.16 -3.56 16.00
C ILE A 344 0.76 -2.46 15.13
N GLY A 345 1.88 -1.87 15.57
CA GLY A 345 2.53 -0.76 14.90
C GLY A 345 2.48 0.54 15.69
N GLY A 346 2.85 1.65 15.05
CA GLY A 346 2.75 2.98 15.59
C GLY A 346 1.36 3.58 15.33
N ASN A 347 0.76 4.17 16.36
CA ASN A 347 -0.48 4.94 16.25
C ASN A 347 -0.16 6.38 16.68
N LEU A 348 -0.30 7.31 15.74
CA LEU A 348 0.09 8.70 15.91
C LEU A 348 -1.17 9.57 15.88
N VAL A 349 -1.28 10.46 16.87
CA VAL A 349 -2.38 11.43 16.92
C VAL A 349 -2.33 12.37 15.71
N ALA A 350 -3.45 13.05 15.45
CA ALA A 350 -3.52 14.00 14.35
C ALA A 350 -2.43 15.08 14.42
N GLY A 351 -1.62 15.16 13.36
CA GLY A 351 -0.45 16.04 13.32
C GLY A 351 0.49 15.77 12.15
N PRO A 352 1.64 16.46 12.09
CA PRO A 352 2.72 16.08 11.19
C PRO A 352 3.30 14.72 11.58
N VAL A 353 3.78 13.98 10.59
CA VAL A 353 4.46 12.69 10.79
C VAL A 353 5.82 12.72 10.13
N ARG A 354 6.82 12.15 10.82
CA ARG A 354 8.16 11.92 10.32
C ARG A 354 8.50 10.46 10.61
N LEU A 355 8.59 9.63 9.59
CA LEU A 355 9.00 8.24 9.76
C LEU A 355 10.44 8.07 9.27
N ALA A 356 11.29 7.47 10.10
CA ALA A 356 12.61 7.01 9.71
C ALA A 356 12.56 5.50 9.44
N VAL A 357 12.83 5.13 8.19
CA VAL A 357 12.85 3.74 7.72
C VAL A 357 14.31 3.30 7.56
N THR A 358 14.69 2.25 8.28
CA THR A 358 15.97 1.56 8.14
C THR A 358 15.73 0.22 7.46
N LEU A 359 16.23 0.07 6.24
CA LEU A 359 16.28 -1.20 5.52
C LEU A 359 17.49 -2.03 5.98
N ASP A 360 17.44 -3.35 5.73
CA ASP A 360 18.44 -4.31 6.20
C ASP A 360 18.64 -4.32 7.74
N TYR A 361 17.59 -3.96 8.48
CA TYR A 361 17.66 -3.92 9.94
C TYR A 361 17.93 -5.32 10.51
N SER A 362 18.95 -5.45 11.37
CA SER A 362 19.39 -6.74 11.91
C SER A 362 19.35 -6.87 13.44
N GLY A 363 19.04 -5.78 14.16
CA GLY A 363 18.98 -5.75 15.63
C GLY A 363 19.78 -4.61 16.22
#